data_AF-A0A2R6JA73-F1
#
_entry.id   AF-A0A2R6JA73-F1
#
_cell.length_a   1.000
_cell.length_b   1.000
_cell.length_c   1.000
_cell.angle_alpha   90.00
_cell.angle_beta   90.00
_cell.angle_gamma   90.00
#
_symmetry.space_group_name_H-M   'P 1'
#
loop_
_entity.id
_entity.type
_entity.pdbx_description
1 polymer ?
#
loop_
_entity_poly.entity_id
_entity_poly.type
_entity_poly.pdbx_seq_one_letter_code
_entity_poly.pdbx_strand_id
1 'polypeptide(L)' 'MADRRVCRECHRVLDSPDQQTCPACGSSSLTEDWAGYVVITHPE' A
#
# COMPACT_ATOMS: atom_id res chain seq x y z
N MET A 1 9.42 2.06 -13.32
CA MET A 1 9.32 2.41 -11.90
C MET A 1 7.87 2.17 -11.51
N ALA A 2 7.59 1.50 -10.39
CA ALA A 2 6.20 1.26 -10.01
C ALA A 2 5.59 2.58 -9.53
N ASP A 3 4.45 2.98 -10.09
CA ASP A 3 3.83 4.27 -9.78
C ASP A 3 3.21 4.34 -8.36
N ARG A 4 3.25 3.23 -7.61
CA ARG A 4 2.64 3.10 -6.29
C ARG A 4 3.48 2.25 -5.35
N ARG A 5 3.45 2.64 -4.07
CA ARG A 5 4.04 1.89 -2.96
C ARG A 5 2.98 1.09 -2.23
N VAL A 6 3.38 -0.03 -1.65
CA VAL A 6 2.52 -0.93 -0.88
C VAL A 6 3.08 -1.10 0.53
N CYS A 7 2.21 -1.14 1.53
CA CYS A 7 2.60 -1.44 2.90
C CYS A 7 2.92 -2.93 3.06
N ARG A 8 4.10 -3.28 3.60
CA ARG A 8 4.49 -4.67 3.84
C ARG A 8 3.72 -5.32 5.00
N GLU A 9 3.10 -4.53 5.87
CA GLU A 9 2.40 -5.05 7.06
C GLU A 9 0.94 -5.39 6.80
N CYS A 10 0.23 -4.56 6.01
CA CYS A 10 -1.21 -4.74 5.75
C CYS A 10 -1.58 -4.82 4.27
N HIS A 11 -0.58 -4.78 3.37
CA HIS A 11 -0.74 -4.89 1.91
C HIS A 11 -1.60 -3.80 1.26
N ARG A 12 -1.89 -2.72 1.96
CA ARG A 12 -2.58 -1.55 1.41
C ARG A 12 -1.70 -0.90 0.34
N VAL A 13 -2.27 -0.69 -0.84
CA VAL A 13 -1.67 0.15 -1.89
C VAL A 13 -1.89 1.62 -1.53
N LEU A 14 -0.82 2.41 -1.56
CA LEU A 14 -0.85 3.84 -1.24
C LEU A 14 -1.31 4.66 -2.46
N ASP A 15 -2.04 5.73 -2.20
CA ASP A 15 -2.59 6.60 -3.24
C ASP A 15 -1.53 7.54 -3.84
N SER A 16 -0.43 7.79 -3.12
CA SER A 16 0.70 8.59 -3.58
C SER A 16 2.04 7.92 -3.21
N PRO A 17 3.05 7.96 -4.09
CA PRO A 17 4.38 7.42 -3.81
C PRO A 17 5.13 8.21 -2.72
N ASP A 18 4.74 9.45 -2.45
CA ASP A 18 5.40 10.32 -1.46
C ASP A 18 4.95 10.06 -0.02
N GLN A 19 3.93 9.20 0.18
CA GLN A 19 3.51 8.82 1.52
C GLN A 19 4.61 8.03 2.22
N GLN A 20 5.06 8.54 3.38
CA GLN A 20 6.12 7.93 4.20
C GLN A 20 5.59 6.94 5.24
N THR A 21 4.26 6.88 5.43
CA THR A 21 3.62 6.04 6.44
C THR A 21 2.27 5.55 5.91
N CYS A 22 1.95 4.29 6.19
CA CYS A 22 0.70 3.68 5.78
C CYS A 22 -0.48 4.29 6.58
N PRO A 23 -1.47 4.90 5.92
CA PRO A 23 -2.61 5.51 6.61
C PRO A 23 -3.56 4.48 7.24
N ALA A 24 -3.47 3.20 6.83
CA ALA A 24 -4.33 2.14 7.36
C ALA A 24 -3.81 1.51 8.67
N CYS A 25 -2.49 1.41 8.85
CA CYS A 25 -1.89 0.72 10.01
C CYS A 25 -0.77 1.48 10.72
N GLY A 26 -0.34 2.64 10.20
CA GLY A 26 0.72 3.45 10.81
C GLY A 26 2.15 2.97 10.56
N SER A 27 2.35 1.87 9.83
CA SER A 27 3.69 1.36 9.51
C SER A 27 4.42 2.23 8.48
N SER A 28 5.73 2.42 8.64
CA SER A 28 6.62 3.03 7.64
C SER A 28 7.32 1.99 6.75
N SER A 29 6.95 0.71 6.87
CA SER A 29 7.48 -0.41 6.06
C SER A 29 6.77 -0.46 4.70
N LEU A 30 7.32 0.22 3.70
CA LEU A 30 6.73 0.41 2.36
C LEU A 30 7.63 -0.17 1.26
N THR A 31 7.05 -0.64 0.16
CA THR A 31 7.79 -1.24 -0.97
C THR A 31 7.22 -0.87 -2.33
N GLU A 32 8.08 -0.71 -3.34
CA GLU A 32 7.72 -0.59 -4.76
C GLU A 32 7.78 -1.95 -5.48
N ASP A 33 8.42 -2.94 -4.85
CA ASP A 33 8.45 -4.32 -5.32
C ASP A 33 7.24 -5.08 -4.75
N TRP A 34 6.20 -5.19 -5.56
CA TRP A 34 4.96 -5.91 -5.26
C TRP A 34 4.31 -6.38 -6.58
N ALA A 35 3.47 -7.40 -6.50
CA ALA A 35 2.73 -7.93 -7.64
C ALA A 35 1.33 -8.39 -7.22
N GLY A 36 0.39 -8.32 -8.15
CA GLY A 36 -1.04 -8.61 -7.91
C GLY A 36 -1.78 -7.42 -7.30
N TYR A 37 -3.05 -7.25 -7.70
CA TYR A 37 -3.90 -6.17 -7.21
C TYR A 37 -5.28 -6.73 -6.89
N VAL A 38 -5.79 -6.41 -5.69
CA VAL A 38 -7.11 -6.83 -5.23
C VAL A 38 -7.95 -5.60 -4.94
N VAL A 39 -9.19 -5.60 -5.41
CA VAL A 39 -10.19 -4.60 -5.08
C VAL A 39 -11.21 -5.24 -4.14
N ILE A 40 -11.36 -4.70 -2.95
CA ILE A 40 -12.39 -5.09 -1.98
C ILE A 40 -13.47 -4.03 -2.04
N THR A 41 -14.65 -4.38 -2.59
CA THR A 41 -15.75 -3.42 -2.75
C THR A 41 -16.68 -3.37 -1.54
N HIS A 42 -16.74 -4.44 -0.74
CA HIS A 42 -17.61 -4.60 0.43
C HIS A 42 -16.78 -5.20 1.58
N PRO A 43 -16.07 -4.34 2.36
CA PRO A 43 -15.12 -4.78 3.39
C PRO A 43 -15.72 -5.07 4.76
N GLU A 44 -17.03 -4.84 4.94
CA GLU A 44 -17.79 -5.16 6.16
C GLU A 44 -17.87 -6.65 6.51
#